data_AF-A0A1Q7WPJ5-F1
#
_entry.id   AF-A0A1Q7WPJ5-F1
#
_cell.length_a   1.000
_cell.length_b   1.000
_cell.length_c   1.000
_cell.angle_alpha   90.00
_cell.angle_beta   90.00
_cell.angle_gamma   90.00
#
_symmetry.space_group_name_H-M   'P 1'
#
loop_
_entity.id
_entity.type
_entity.pdbx_description
1 polymer ?
#
loop_
_entity_poly.entity_id
_entity_poly.type
_entity_poly.pdbx_seq_one_letter_code
_entity_poly.pdbx_strand_id
1 'polypeptide(L)'
;MEQAQISRSRGLGLGFSGRLNTAFIERVNLTVRHGISALARRTWATAKPAPHLLAHLQWWRAYYHFVRPHASLRIALAQPRERGGKLGAQRYRQRTEALAAGRTNRQWTTREVLYYPLPPVPCFKL
;
A
#
# COMPACT_ATOMS: atom_id res chain seq x y z
N MET A 1 0.95 -27.95 13.22
CA MET A 1 -0.35 -27.40 13.67
C MET A 1 -0.20 -26.07 14.41
N GLU A 2 0.94 -25.81 15.05
CA GLU A 2 1.26 -24.59 15.80
C GLU A 2 1.33 -23.29 14.95
N GLN A 3 1.80 -23.38 13.69
CA GLN A 3 1.94 -22.23 12.78
C GLN A 3 0.59 -21.61 12.35
N ALA A 4 -0.49 -22.40 12.36
CA ALA A 4 -1.85 -21.93 12.04
C ALA A 4 -2.49 -21.15 13.20
N GLN A 5 -2.09 -21.43 14.44
CA GLN A 5 -2.53 -20.69 15.63
C GLN A 5 -1.81 -19.35 15.77
N ILE A 6 -0.51 -19.29 15.46
CA ILE A 6 0.31 -18.06 15.50
C ILE A 6 -0.16 -17.03 14.47
N SER A 7 -0.66 -17.48 13.31
CA SER A 7 -1.21 -16.61 12.26
C SER A 7 -2.63 -16.12 12.60
N ARG A 8 -3.44 -16.92 13.32
CA ARG A 8 -4.77 -16.52 13.81
C ARG A 8 -4.72 -15.43 14.89
N SER A 9 -3.80 -15.53 15.86
CA SER A 9 -3.72 -14.58 16.97
C SER A 9 -3.26 -13.17 16.54
N ARG A 10 -2.44 -13.05 15.48
CA ARG A 10 -2.01 -11.74 14.94
C ARG A 10 -3.09 -10.99 14.17
N GLY A 11 -4.09 -11.69 13.62
CA GLY A 11 -5.17 -11.06 12.84
C GLY A 11 -6.20 -10.31 13.67
N LEU A 12 -6.42 -10.74 14.91
CA LEU A 12 -7.40 -10.16 15.84
C LEU A 12 -7.06 -8.72 16.25
N GLY A 13 -5.78 -8.37 16.38
CA GLY A 13 -5.33 -7.01 16.73
C GLY A 13 -5.47 -5.98 15.59
N LEU A 14 -5.80 -6.42 14.37
CA LEU A 14 -5.93 -5.57 13.18
C LEU A 14 -7.38 -5.49 12.65
N GLY A 15 -8.36 -6.00 13.40
CA GLY A 15 -9.78 -5.97 13.02
C GLY A 15 -10.17 -6.98 11.93
N PHE A 16 -9.32 -7.97 11.64
CA PHE A 16 -9.68 -9.08 10.75
C PHE A 16 -10.37 -10.19 11.54
N SER A 17 -11.47 -10.74 11.00
CA SER A 17 -12.29 -11.78 11.65
C SER A 17 -11.61 -13.15 11.79
N GLY A 18 -10.28 -13.24 11.70
CA GLY A 18 -9.51 -14.49 11.73
C GLY A 18 -9.79 -15.45 10.56
N ARG A 19 -10.79 -15.15 9.71
CA ARG A 19 -11.10 -15.84 8.46
C ARG A 19 -10.46 -15.10 7.29
N LEU A 20 -9.51 -15.74 6.64
CA LEU A 20 -8.97 -15.28 5.36
C LEU A 20 -10.09 -15.34 4.32
N ASN A 21 -10.60 -14.18 3.91
CA ASN A 21 -11.57 -14.10 2.85
C ASN A 21 -10.82 -13.98 1.51
N THR A 22 -11.03 -14.97 0.65
CA THR A 22 -10.36 -15.11 -0.65
C THR A 22 -10.61 -13.92 -1.58
N ALA A 23 -11.79 -13.30 -1.51
CA ALA A 23 -12.12 -12.15 -2.34
C ALA A 23 -11.22 -10.93 -2.07
N PHE A 24 -10.74 -10.74 -0.82
CA PHE A 24 -9.78 -9.68 -0.53
C PHE A 24 -8.40 -9.98 -1.15
N ILE A 25 -7.94 -11.23 -1.06
CA ILE A 25 -6.68 -11.67 -1.66
C ILE A 25 -6.74 -11.50 -3.19
N GLU A 26 -7.84 -11.91 -3.80
CA GLU A 26 -8.07 -11.76 -5.23
C GLU A 26 -8.08 -10.30 -5.69
N ARG A 27 -8.74 -9.41 -4.94
CA ARG A 27 -8.76 -7.97 -5.22
C ARG A 27 -7.36 -7.36 -5.14
N VAL A 28 -6.57 -7.74 -4.12
CA VAL A 28 -5.17 -7.30 -4.00
C VAL A 28 -4.37 -7.83 -5.19
N ASN A 29 -4.50 -9.12 -5.53
CA ASN A 29 -3.79 -9.71 -6.68
C ASN A 29 -4.13 -9.02 -7.99
N LEU A 30 -5.40 -8.67 -8.22
CA LEU A 30 -5.80 -7.90 -9.41
C LEU A 30 -5.16 -6.50 -9.42
N THR A 31 -5.13 -5.82 -8.27
CA THR A 31 -4.53 -4.49 -8.14
C THR A 31 -3.02 -4.52 -8.41
N VAL A 32 -2.33 -5.55 -7.92
CA VAL A 32 -0.91 -5.79 -8.20
C VAL A 32 -0.68 -5.99 -9.69
N ARG A 33 -1.51 -6.81 -10.37
CA ARG A 33 -1.39 -7.03 -11.82
C ARG A 33 -1.64 -5.77 -12.64
N HIS A 34 -2.51 -4.87 -12.18
CA HIS A 34 -2.72 -3.57 -12.83
C HIS A 34 -1.54 -2.62 -12.62
N GLY A 35 -0.80 -2.76 -11.51
CA GLY A 35 0.35 -1.91 -11.21
C GLY A 35 1.68 -2.41 -11.77
N ILE A 36 1.80 -3.70 -12.07
CA ILE A 36 3.03 -4.33 -12.55
C ILE A 36 2.73 -5.07 -13.85
N SER A 37 3.14 -4.48 -14.97
CA SER A 37 2.90 -5.00 -16.32
C SER A 37 3.40 -6.43 -16.53
N ALA A 38 4.49 -6.80 -15.87
CA ALA A 38 5.08 -8.14 -15.94
C ALA A 38 4.24 -9.23 -15.24
N LEU A 39 3.26 -8.84 -14.41
CA LEU A 39 2.31 -9.75 -13.75
C LEU A 39 0.95 -9.77 -14.45
N ALA A 40 0.68 -8.83 -15.35
CA ALA A 40 -0.53 -8.82 -16.15
C ALA A 40 -0.54 -10.00 -17.15
N ARG A 41 -1.74 -10.47 -17.48
CA ARG A 41 -1.94 -11.59 -18.41
C ARG A 41 -1.68 -11.12 -19.84
N ARG A 42 -0.97 -11.92 -20.65
CA ARG A 42 -0.71 -11.67 -22.08
C ARG A 42 0.02 -10.34 -22.33
N THR A 43 1.07 -10.07 -21.55
CA THR A 43 1.94 -8.92 -21.79
C THR A 43 3.28 -9.35 -22.38
N TRP A 44 3.91 -8.45 -23.13
CA TRP A 44 5.28 -8.61 -23.61
C TRP A 44 6.34 -8.29 -22.54
N ALA A 45 5.91 -7.85 -21.35
CA ALA A 45 6.78 -7.52 -20.24
C ALA A 45 7.26 -8.80 -19.54
N THR A 46 8.49 -9.21 -19.82
CA THR A 46 9.06 -10.43 -19.23
C THR A 46 9.62 -10.15 -17.82
N ALA A 47 9.24 -10.96 -16.84
CA ALA A 47 9.66 -10.81 -15.44
C ALA A 47 10.93 -11.61 -15.09
N LYS A 48 11.95 -11.61 -15.96
CA LYS A 48 13.22 -12.32 -15.73
C LYS A 48 14.35 -11.30 -15.66
N PRO A 49 15.25 -11.34 -14.65
CA PRO A 49 15.36 -12.33 -13.55
C PRO A 49 14.49 -12.01 -12.31
N ALA A 50 14.32 -13.00 -11.42
CA ALA A 50 13.48 -12.88 -10.21
C ALA A 50 13.80 -11.70 -9.27
N PRO A 51 15.07 -11.28 -9.06
CA PRO A 51 15.39 -10.12 -8.24
C PRO A 51 14.79 -8.81 -8.77
N HIS A 52 14.69 -8.67 -10.11
CA HIS A 52 14.10 -7.48 -10.73
C HIS A 52 12.60 -7.41 -10.49
N LEU A 53 11.90 -8.55 -10.62
CA LEU A 53 10.47 -8.62 -10.28
C LEU A 53 10.23 -8.31 -8.80
N LEU A 54 11.08 -8.83 -7.91
CA LEU A 54 10.98 -8.55 -6.48
C LEU A 54 11.20 -7.07 -6.17
N ALA A 55 12.18 -6.42 -6.80
CA ALA A 55 12.41 -4.98 -6.66
C ALA A 55 11.19 -4.18 -7.13
N HIS A 56 10.60 -4.54 -8.27
CA HIS A 56 9.38 -3.89 -8.78
C HIS A 56 8.19 -4.09 -7.84
N LEU A 57 8.02 -5.28 -7.25
CA LEU A 57 7.00 -5.55 -6.24
C LEU A 57 7.20 -4.71 -4.98
N GLN A 58 8.44 -4.59 -4.49
CA GLN A 58 8.77 -3.75 -3.33
C GLN A 58 8.49 -2.27 -3.62
N TRP A 59 8.89 -1.80 -4.81
CA TRP A 59 8.59 -0.45 -5.26
C TRP A 59 7.09 -0.18 -5.33
N TRP A 60 6.34 -1.05 -6.00
CA TRP A 60 4.89 -0.95 -6.11
C TRP A 60 4.23 -0.91 -4.72
N ARG A 61 4.67 -1.78 -3.79
CA ARG A 61 4.18 -1.83 -2.42
C ARG A 61 4.45 -0.52 -1.67
N ALA A 62 5.66 0.01 -1.78
CA ALA A 62 6.02 1.29 -1.17
C ALA A 62 5.16 2.43 -1.72
N TYR A 63 5.05 2.52 -3.05
CA TYR A 63 4.23 3.52 -3.70
C TYR A 63 2.74 3.43 -3.30
N TYR A 64 2.17 2.23 -3.32
CA TYR A 64 0.75 2.01 -3.03
C TYR A 64 0.36 2.37 -1.59
N HIS A 65 1.22 2.03 -0.62
CA HIS A 65 0.93 2.27 0.80
C HIS A 65 1.32 3.68 1.27
N PHE A 66 2.44 4.23 0.81
CA PHE A 66 3.00 5.48 1.34
C PHE A 66 2.71 6.71 0.50
N VAL A 67 2.57 6.56 -0.81
CA VAL A 67 2.46 7.69 -1.75
C VAL A 67 1.05 7.87 -2.26
N ARG A 68 0.40 6.78 -2.71
CA ARG A 68 -0.90 6.83 -3.36
C ARG A 68 -2.03 7.12 -2.36
N PRO A 69 -2.76 8.23 -2.51
CA PRO A 69 -3.96 8.47 -1.70
C PRO A 69 -5.11 7.58 -2.18
N HIS A 70 -5.93 7.12 -1.24
CA HIS A 70 -7.07 6.26 -1.54
C HIS A 70 -8.38 6.94 -1.17
N ALA A 71 -9.33 6.96 -2.11
CA ALA A 71 -10.59 7.66 -1.95
C ALA A 71 -11.46 7.10 -0.82
N SER A 72 -11.37 5.80 -0.52
CA SER A 72 -12.07 5.16 0.60
C SER A 72 -11.51 5.56 1.97
N LEU A 73 -10.28 6.07 2.03
CA LEU A 73 -9.60 6.44 3.28
C LEU A 73 -9.62 7.95 3.54
N ARG A 74 -10.26 8.74 2.65
CA ARG A 74 -10.34 10.19 2.81
C ARG A 74 -11.15 10.56 4.05
N ILE A 75 -10.73 11.62 4.74
CA ILE A 75 -11.42 12.14 5.92
C ILE A 75 -12.11 13.46 5.56
N ALA A 76 -13.35 13.64 6.03
CA ALA A 76 -14.06 14.91 5.90
C ALA A 76 -13.34 16.01 6.71
N LEU A 77 -13.12 17.15 6.09
CA LEU A 77 -12.60 18.33 6.79
C LEU A 77 -13.72 18.95 7.62
N ALA A 78 -13.43 19.30 8.87
CA ALA A 78 -14.37 19.97 9.75
C ALA A 78 -14.85 21.31 9.16
N GLN A 79 -13.96 22.01 8.46
CA GLN A 79 -14.28 23.21 7.69
C GLN A 79 -13.81 23.01 6.25
N PRO A 80 -14.71 23.13 5.25
CA PRO A 80 -14.32 23.09 3.86
C PRO A 80 -13.28 24.17 3.54
N ARG A 81 -12.16 23.79 2.93
CA ARG A 81 -11.10 24.73 2.56
C ARG A 81 -11.35 25.27 1.17
N GLU A 82 -11.47 26.59 1.03
CA GLU A 82 -11.58 27.23 -0.28
C GLU A 82 -10.30 27.01 -1.10
N ARG A 83 -10.45 26.70 -2.39
CA ARG A 83 -9.33 26.35 -3.28
C ARG A 83 -8.95 27.47 -4.25
N GLY A 84 -9.63 28.62 -4.15
CA GLY A 84 -9.47 29.76 -5.06
C GLY A 84 -10.12 29.53 -6.44
N GLY A 85 -10.52 30.63 -7.08
CA GLY A 85 -11.14 30.61 -8.41
C GLY A 85 -12.53 29.95 -8.46
N LYS A 86 -12.90 29.38 -9.62
CA LYS A 86 -14.18 28.67 -9.82
C LYS A 86 -14.20 27.23 -9.26
N LEU A 87 -13.20 26.85 -8.45
CA LEU A 87 -13.06 25.50 -7.92
C LEU A 87 -13.85 25.37 -6.62
N GLY A 88 -14.70 24.34 -6.53
CA GLY A 88 -15.46 24.05 -5.32
C GLY A 88 -14.57 23.82 -4.09
N ALA A 89 -15.09 24.18 -2.90
CA ALA A 89 -14.40 24.01 -1.64
C ALA A 89 -13.94 22.56 -1.42
N GLN A 90 -12.71 22.38 -0.96
CA GLN A 90 -12.17 21.10 -0.57
C GLN A 90 -12.84 20.62 0.71
N ARG A 91 -13.66 19.58 0.59
CA ARG A 91 -14.38 18.96 1.73
C ARG A 91 -13.65 17.76 2.33
N TYR A 92 -12.64 17.23 1.64
CA TYR A 92 -11.97 16.00 2.06
C TYR A 92 -10.45 16.15 2.05
N ARG A 93 -9.81 15.59 3.08
CA ARG A 93 -8.37 15.36 3.14
C ARG A 93 -8.06 13.96 2.63
N GLN A 94 -7.17 13.88 1.65
CA GLN A 94 -6.68 12.61 1.13
C GLN A 94 -5.82 11.89 2.18
N ARG A 95 -5.91 10.56 2.25
CA ARG A 95 -5.03 9.72 3.07
C ARG A 95 -4.48 8.54 2.27
N THR A 96 -3.26 8.18 2.58
CA THR A 96 -2.63 6.94 2.15
C THR A 96 -2.92 5.84 3.18
N GLU A 97 -2.71 4.58 2.80
CA GLU A 97 -2.91 3.44 3.71
C GLU A 97 -1.97 3.49 4.91
N ALA A 98 -0.69 3.84 4.70
CA ALA A 98 0.28 3.98 5.78
C ALA A 98 -0.14 5.08 6.78
N LEU A 99 -0.69 6.18 6.28
CA LEU A 99 -1.22 7.25 7.11
C LEU A 99 -2.47 6.77 7.87
N ALA A 100 -3.40 6.07 7.21
CA ALA A 100 -4.61 5.53 7.81
C ALA A 100 -4.32 4.52 8.93
N ALA A 101 -3.32 3.66 8.73
CA ALA A 101 -2.84 2.68 9.70
C ALA A 101 -1.94 3.28 10.80
N GLY A 102 -1.73 4.60 10.82
CA GLY A 102 -0.88 5.27 11.82
C GLY A 102 0.61 4.90 11.71
N ARG A 103 1.06 4.35 10.58
CA ARG A 103 2.47 3.99 10.33
C ARG A 103 3.33 5.20 9.99
N THR A 104 2.71 6.25 9.45
CA THR A 104 3.34 7.53 9.18
C THR A 104 2.44 8.67 9.64
N ASN A 105 3.03 9.82 9.92
CA ASN A 105 2.33 11.05 10.28
C ASN A 105 2.05 11.97 9.07
N ARG A 106 2.66 11.65 7.92
CA ARG A 106 2.56 12.44 6.68
C ARG A 106 2.35 11.54 5.46
N GLN A 107 1.82 12.13 4.40
CA GLN A 107 1.84 11.54 3.06
C GLN A 107 3.25 11.70 2.49
N TRP A 108 3.79 10.61 1.95
CA TRP A 108 5.10 10.63 1.30
C TRP A 108 4.92 10.94 -0.18
N THR A 109 5.90 11.61 -0.77
CA THR A 109 6.03 11.74 -2.22
C THR A 109 6.88 10.62 -2.78
N THR A 110 6.73 10.32 -4.08
CA THR A 110 7.58 9.37 -4.80
C THR A 110 9.06 9.69 -4.61
N ARG A 111 9.41 10.98 -4.66
CA ARG A 111 10.77 11.46 -4.43
C ARG A 111 11.26 11.06 -3.04
N GLU A 112 10.52 11.37 -1.99
CA GLU A 112 10.94 11.05 -0.62
C GLU A 112 11.14 9.56 -0.41
N VAL A 113 10.27 8.71 -0.97
CA VAL A 113 10.44 7.25 -0.89
C VAL A 113 11.72 6.78 -1.58
N LEU A 114 12.10 7.39 -2.70
CA LEU A 114 13.31 7.03 -3.45
C LEU A 114 14.60 7.57 -2.81
N TYR A 115 14.53 8.74 -2.17
CA TYR A 115 15.70 9.41 -1.60
C TYR A 115 15.94 9.07 -0.12
N TYR A 116 14.97 8.48 0.57
CA TYR A 116 15.13 8.13 1.97
C TYR A 116 15.87 6.80 2.11
N PRO A 117 17.11 6.78 2.63
CA PRO A 117 17.82 5.53 2.83
C PRO A 117 17.07 4.70 3.87
N LEU A 118 16.76 3.45 3.52
CA LEU A 118 16.29 2.50 4.52
C LEU A 118 17.45 2.27 5.50
N PRO A 119 17.21 2.31 6.83
CA PRO A 119 18.23 1.90 7.78
C PRO A 119 18.67 0.47 7.42
N PRO A 120 19.98 0.14 7.53
CA PRO A 120 20.46 -1.17 7.19
C PRO A 120 19.66 -2.22 7.98
N VAL A 121 18.95 -3.09 7.26
CA VAL A 121 18.26 -4.20 7.89
C VAL A 121 19.32 -5.13 8.47
N PRO A 122 19.26 -5.49 9.77
CA PRO A 122 20.18 -6.49 10.29
C PRO A 122 19.98 -7.77 9.48
N CYS A 123 21.09 -8.28 8.92
CA CYS A 123 21.10 -9.56 8.22
C CYS A 123 20.74 -10.64 9.25
N PHE A 124 19.50 -11.09 9.24
CA PHE A 124 19.12 -12.34 9.91
C PHE A 124 19.80 -13.46 9.14
N LYS A 125 20.94 -13.94 9.66
CA LYS A 125 21.49 -15.23 9.24
C LYS A 125 20.51 -16.30 9.72
N LEU A 126 19.90 -17.00 8.76
CA LEU A 126 19.14 -18.23 8.99
C LEU A 126 20.08 -19.37 9.35
#